data_AF-A0A645G8Q9-F1
#
_entry.id   AF-A0A645G8Q9-F1
#
_cell.length_a   1.000
_cell.length_b   1.000
_cell.length_c   1.000
_cell.angle_alpha   90.00
_cell.angle_beta   90.00
_cell.angle_gamma   90.00
#
_symmetry.space_group_name_H-M   'P 1'
#
loop_
_entity.id
_entity.type
_entity.pdbx_description
1 polymer ?
#
loop_
_entity_poly.entity_id
_entity_poly.type
_entity_poly.pdbx_seq_one_letter_code
_entity_poly.pdbx_strand_id
1 'polypeptide(L)'
;MSEEYIRLESEAIRAQANRDSAQLETSLRSELAAERARITQEVFDAARKKLEAFTKTTAYRDFLLRSTADIRRHYADKPVTVYLMPADLPAHDAVLTLLGSGGAVEEDTSILIGGCKAASPDTTLRINDTLDARLEGLKQEFYEFSGLSAQL
;
A
#
# COMPACT_ATOMS: atom_id res chain seq x y z
N MET A 1 -1.47 24.90 -61.51
CA MET A 1 -1.77 24.43 -60.14
C MET A 1 -3.02 25.15 -59.69
N SER A 2 -4.12 24.46 -59.35
CA SER A 2 -5.37 25.12 -58.92
C SER A 2 -5.30 25.55 -57.46
N GLU A 3 -6.01 26.62 -57.08
CA GLU A 3 -6.12 27.08 -55.68
C GLU A 3 -6.66 25.99 -54.74
N GLU A 4 -7.56 25.16 -55.26
CA GLU A 4 -8.14 24.02 -54.54
C GLU A 4 -7.10 22.96 -54.19
N TYR A 5 -6.15 22.69 -55.08
CA TYR A 5 -5.04 21.76 -54.82
C TYR A 5 -4.14 22.27 -53.69
N ILE A 6 -3.82 23.58 -53.69
CA ILE A 6 -3.02 24.20 -52.61
C ILE A 6 -3.76 24.14 -51.27
N ARG A 7 -5.09 24.33 -51.27
CA ARG A 7 -5.91 24.24 -50.05
C ARG A 7 -5.92 22.83 -49.48
N LEU A 8 -6.16 21.82 -50.31
CA LEU A 8 -6.17 20.40 -49.89
C LEU A 8 -4.80 19.96 -49.35
N GLU A 9 -3.71 20.37 -50.01
CA GLU A 9 -2.36 20.05 -49.55
C GLU A 9 -2.06 20.72 -48.20
N SER A 10 -2.47 21.96 -48.00
CA SER A 10 -2.32 22.68 -46.73
C SER A 10 -3.15 22.04 -45.60
N GLU A 11 -4.37 21.61 -45.88
CA GLU A 11 -5.22 20.87 -44.93
C GLU A 11 -4.60 19.52 -44.55
N ALA A 12 -4.02 18.79 -45.53
CA ALA A 12 -3.33 17.54 -45.29
C ALA A 12 -2.08 17.71 -44.41
N ILE A 13 -1.26 18.73 -44.69
CA ILE A 13 -0.07 19.07 -43.89
C ILE A 13 -0.47 19.40 -42.44
N ARG A 14 -1.51 20.23 -42.25
CA ARG A 14 -2.01 20.57 -40.92
C ARG A 14 -2.56 19.37 -40.17
N ALA A 15 -3.33 18.51 -40.85
CA ALA A 15 -3.88 17.31 -40.26
C ALA A 15 -2.77 16.34 -39.83
N GLN A 16 -1.69 16.22 -40.62
CA GLN A 16 -0.53 15.41 -40.26
C GLN A 16 0.20 15.99 -39.05
N ALA A 17 0.51 17.29 -39.05
CA ALA A 17 1.17 17.95 -37.92
C ALA A 17 0.37 17.82 -36.62
N ASN A 18 -0.96 17.93 -36.68
CA ASN A 18 -1.82 17.73 -35.51
C ASN A 18 -1.78 16.29 -35.00
N ARG A 19 -1.77 15.29 -35.90
CA ARG A 19 -1.63 13.88 -35.51
C ARG A 19 -0.29 13.61 -34.84
N ASP A 20 0.79 14.09 -35.43
CA ASP A 20 2.15 13.89 -34.90
C ASP A 20 2.29 14.56 -33.52
N SER A 21 1.75 15.76 -33.36
CA SER A 21 1.72 16.48 -32.08
C SER A 21 0.93 15.71 -31.02
N ALA A 22 -0.25 15.18 -31.36
CA ALA A 22 -1.08 14.40 -30.42
C ALA A 22 -0.43 13.06 -30.03
N GLN A 23 0.24 12.39 -30.99
CA GLN A 23 0.99 11.17 -30.72
C GLN A 23 2.18 11.44 -29.80
N LEU A 24 2.94 12.50 -30.05
CA LEU A 24 4.06 12.90 -29.21
C LEU A 24 3.61 13.25 -27.79
N GLU A 25 2.53 14.03 -27.64
CA GLU A 25 1.97 14.38 -26.33
C GLU A 25 1.56 13.13 -25.55
N THR A 26 0.92 12.16 -26.22
CA THR A 26 0.53 10.89 -25.60
C THR A 26 1.75 10.09 -25.15
N SER A 27 2.82 10.01 -25.97
CA SER A 27 4.06 9.34 -25.60
C SER A 27 4.71 9.97 -24.36
N LEU A 28 4.84 11.30 -24.36
CA LEU A 28 5.44 12.03 -23.25
C LEU A 28 4.65 11.87 -21.95
N ARG A 29 3.31 11.86 -22.02
CA ARG A 29 2.46 11.59 -20.86
C ARG A 29 2.68 10.18 -20.31
N SER A 30 2.79 9.19 -21.20
CA SER A 30 3.06 7.80 -20.82
C SER A 30 4.44 7.64 -20.17
N GLU A 31 5.48 8.22 -20.76
CA GLU A 31 6.84 8.22 -20.23
C GLU A 31 6.92 8.89 -18.85
N LEU A 32 6.26 10.04 -18.69
CA LEU A 32 6.20 10.74 -17.42
C LEU A 32 5.47 9.92 -16.34
N ALA A 33 4.36 9.27 -16.69
CA ALA A 33 3.64 8.39 -15.77
C ALA A 33 4.48 7.19 -15.35
N ALA A 34 5.20 6.57 -16.29
CA ALA A 34 6.10 5.46 -16.00
C ALA A 34 7.24 5.88 -15.05
N GLU A 35 7.83 7.06 -15.27
CA GLU A 35 8.91 7.56 -14.43
C GLU A 35 8.43 7.89 -13.01
N ARG A 36 7.23 8.49 -12.87
CA ARG A 36 6.60 8.71 -11.56
C ARG A 36 6.33 7.40 -10.82
N ALA A 37 5.85 6.38 -11.53
CA ALA A 37 5.62 5.07 -10.96
C ALA A 37 6.93 4.42 -10.50
N ARG A 38 8.00 4.53 -11.29
CA ARG A 38 9.34 4.03 -10.94
C ARG A 38 9.88 4.67 -9.66
N ILE A 39 9.88 6.00 -9.59
CA ILE A 39 10.35 6.74 -8.41
C ILE A 39 9.54 6.36 -7.17
N THR A 40 8.21 6.27 -7.31
CA THR A 40 7.34 5.86 -6.20
C THR A 40 7.69 4.45 -5.74
N GLN A 41 7.84 3.50 -6.67
CA GLN A 41 8.18 2.13 -6.32
C GLN A 41 9.52 2.06 -5.56
N GLU A 42 10.55 2.79 -6.00
CA GLU A 42 11.86 2.82 -5.34
C GLU A 42 11.78 3.34 -3.90
N VAL A 43 10.98 4.37 -3.65
CA VAL A 43 10.76 4.93 -2.31
C VAL A 43 10.09 3.91 -1.39
N PHE A 44 9.04 3.24 -1.88
CA PHE A 44 8.29 2.27 -1.08
C PHE A 44 9.02 0.95 -0.88
N ASP A 45 9.85 0.53 -1.83
CA ASP A 45 10.75 -0.62 -1.65
C ASP A 45 11.81 -0.33 -0.58
N ALA A 46 12.34 0.91 -0.55
CA ALA A 46 13.26 1.33 0.50
C ALA A 46 12.57 1.38 1.87
N ALA A 47 11.32 1.86 1.94
CA ALA A 47 10.52 1.86 3.15
C ALA A 47 10.22 0.43 3.65
N ARG A 48 9.82 -0.47 2.75
CA ARG A 48 9.62 -1.90 3.05
C ARG A 48 10.87 -2.53 3.67
N LYS A 49 12.04 -2.35 3.05
CA LYS A 49 13.31 -2.87 3.58
C LYS A 49 13.62 -2.35 4.99
N LYS A 50 13.31 -1.07 5.28
CA LYS A 50 13.47 -0.50 6.62
C LYS A 50 12.50 -1.14 7.63
N LEU A 51 11.26 -1.43 7.22
CA LEU A 51 10.30 -2.12 8.07
C LEU A 51 10.70 -3.58 8.32
N GLU A 52 11.20 -4.30 7.32
CA GLU A 52 11.75 -5.65 7.47
C GLU A 52 13.00 -5.70 8.35
N ALA A 53 13.81 -4.63 8.37
CA ALA A 53 14.91 -4.50 9.31
C ALA A 53 14.40 -4.21 10.72
N PHE A 54 13.37 -3.35 10.84
CA PHE A 54 12.72 -3.03 12.11
C PHE A 54 12.12 -4.28 12.77
N THR A 55 11.53 -5.22 12.01
CA THR A 55 10.92 -6.44 12.58
C THR A 55 11.90 -7.34 13.32
N LYS A 56 13.21 -7.17 13.07
CA LYS A 56 14.29 -7.91 13.74
C LYS A 56 14.76 -7.25 15.04
N THR A 57 14.14 -6.16 15.46
CA THR A 57 14.54 -5.37 16.64
C THR A 57 13.65 -5.67 17.85
N THR A 58 14.15 -5.37 19.05
CA THR A 58 13.34 -5.43 20.27
C THR A 58 12.18 -4.43 20.26
N ALA A 59 12.40 -3.25 19.67
CA ALA A 59 11.38 -2.21 19.53
C ALA A 59 10.17 -2.69 18.71
N TYR A 60 10.37 -3.60 17.76
CA TYR A 60 9.26 -4.23 17.05
C TYR A 60 8.41 -5.14 17.93
N ARG A 61 9.04 -5.92 18.82
CA ARG A 61 8.29 -6.72 19.80
C ARG A 61 7.41 -5.83 20.68
N ASP A 62 7.94 -4.71 21.14
CA ASP A 62 7.18 -3.75 21.95
C ASP A 62 6.04 -3.11 21.15
N PHE A 63 6.27 -2.84 19.86
CA PHE A 63 5.22 -2.40 18.94
C PHE A 63 4.09 -3.44 18.80
N LEU A 64 4.43 -4.71 18.57
CA LEU A 64 3.47 -5.79 18.39
C LEU A 64 2.60 -6.01 19.64
N LEU A 65 3.22 -5.98 20.82
CA LEU A 65 2.49 -6.11 22.09
C LEU A 65 1.57 -4.92 22.36
N ARG A 66 2.02 -3.69 22.05
CA ARG A 66 1.15 -2.50 22.12
C ARG A 66 -0.03 -2.59 21.15
N SER A 67 0.23 -2.97 19.90
CA SER A 67 -0.81 -3.18 18.88
C SER A 67 -1.85 -4.20 19.35
N THR A 68 -1.41 -5.33 19.91
CA THR A 68 -2.28 -6.36 20.50
C THR A 68 -3.13 -5.81 21.65
N ALA A 69 -2.54 -5.02 22.54
CA ALA A 69 -3.26 -4.41 23.66
C ALA A 69 -4.32 -3.41 23.19
N ASP A 70 -4.01 -2.62 22.16
CA ASP A 70 -4.96 -1.68 21.55
C ASP A 70 -6.11 -2.42 20.85
N ILE A 71 -5.81 -3.50 20.12
CA ILE A 71 -6.82 -4.42 19.57
C ILE A 71 -7.73 -4.96 20.67
N ARG A 72 -7.16 -5.45 21.79
CA ARG A 72 -7.95 -6.02 22.89
C ARG A 72 -8.94 -5.02 23.48
N ARG A 73 -8.60 -3.73 23.51
CA ARG A 73 -9.48 -2.65 23.96
C ARG A 73 -10.69 -2.46 23.05
N HIS A 74 -10.52 -2.62 21.73
CA HIS A 74 -11.62 -2.49 20.77
C HIS A 74 -12.66 -3.60 20.87
N TYR A 75 -12.27 -4.80 21.31
CA TYR A 75 -13.20 -5.94 21.43
C TYR A 75 -13.90 -6.04 22.79
N ALA A 76 -13.57 -5.20 23.78
CA ALA A 76 -14.31 -5.05 25.04
C ALA A 76 -14.77 -6.38 25.68
N ASP A 77 -13.83 -7.31 25.87
CA ASP A 77 -13.99 -8.65 26.47
C ASP A 77 -14.70 -9.71 25.62
N LYS A 78 -15.05 -9.38 24.37
CA LYS A 78 -15.51 -10.40 23.42
C LYS A 78 -14.36 -11.29 22.96
N PRO A 79 -14.64 -12.56 22.59
CA PRO A 79 -13.65 -13.45 21.99
C PRO A 79 -12.98 -12.79 20.79
N VAL A 80 -11.65 -12.92 20.71
CA VAL A 80 -10.86 -12.31 19.63
C VAL A 80 -9.71 -13.23 19.25
N THR A 81 -9.58 -13.49 17.96
CA THR A 81 -8.43 -14.16 17.37
C THR A 81 -7.51 -13.09 16.80
N VAL A 82 -6.25 -13.08 17.26
CA VAL A 82 -5.18 -12.29 16.65
C VAL A 82 -4.38 -13.17 15.70
N TYR A 83 -4.16 -12.67 14.50
CA TYR A 83 -3.40 -13.34 13.45
C TYR A 83 -2.01 -12.73 13.35
N LEU A 84 -0.99 -13.58 13.39
CA LEU A 84 0.43 -13.23 13.32
C LEU A 84 1.06 -13.91 12.10
N MET A 85 2.10 -13.29 11.53
CA MET A 85 2.91 -13.97 10.53
C MET A 85 3.73 -15.10 11.20
N PRO A 86 4.22 -16.09 10.43
CA PRO A 86 5.01 -17.19 10.99
C PRO A 86 6.24 -16.74 11.80
N ALA A 87 6.91 -15.67 11.36
CA ALA A 87 8.09 -15.12 12.02
C ALA A 87 7.77 -14.49 13.40
N ASP A 88 6.51 -14.13 13.66
CA ASP A 88 6.06 -13.49 14.89
C ASP A 88 5.46 -14.47 15.90
N LEU A 89 5.27 -15.74 15.52
CA LEU A 89 4.80 -16.80 16.41
C LEU A 89 5.65 -16.99 17.68
N PRO A 90 6.96 -16.67 17.74
CA PRO A 90 7.68 -16.65 19.02
C PRO A 90 7.08 -15.69 20.06
N ALA A 91 6.25 -14.72 19.67
CA ALA A 91 5.52 -13.83 20.57
C ALA A 91 4.14 -14.38 20.99
N HIS A 92 3.75 -15.57 20.52
CA HIS A 92 2.42 -16.18 20.74
C HIS A 92 1.95 -16.07 22.20
N ASP A 93 2.73 -16.57 23.15
CA ASP A 93 2.30 -16.63 24.56
C ASP A 93 2.12 -15.23 25.17
N ALA A 94 2.95 -14.27 24.76
CA ALA A 94 2.85 -12.88 25.22
C ALA A 94 1.60 -12.20 24.63
N VAL A 95 1.30 -12.45 23.35
CA VAL A 95 0.08 -11.96 22.69
C VAL A 95 -1.14 -12.60 23.33
N LEU A 96 -1.16 -13.92 23.50
CA LEU A 96 -2.28 -14.65 24.12
C LEU A 96 -2.56 -14.16 25.55
N THR A 97 -1.51 -13.89 26.33
CA THR A 97 -1.62 -13.33 27.67
C THR A 97 -2.31 -11.95 27.66
N LEU A 98 -2.00 -11.09 26.67
CA LEU A 98 -2.63 -9.79 26.51
C LEU A 98 -4.11 -9.88 26.11
N LEU A 99 -4.48 -10.91 25.35
CA LEU A 99 -5.88 -11.14 24.97
C LEU A 99 -6.71 -11.69 26.12
N GLY A 100 -6.11 -12.47 27.02
CA GLY A 100 -6.82 -13.04 28.17
C GLY A 100 -7.92 -14.02 27.77
N SER A 101 -8.98 -14.11 28.58
CA SER A 101 -10.07 -15.07 28.36
C SER A 101 -10.78 -14.85 27.01
N GLY A 102 -10.96 -15.92 26.25
CA GLY A 102 -11.55 -15.87 24.91
C GLY A 102 -10.60 -15.39 23.80
N GLY A 103 -9.33 -15.14 24.14
CA GLY A 103 -8.28 -14.85 23.19
C GLY A 103 -7.80 -16.11 22.46
N ALA A 104 -7.52 -15.98 21.17
CA ALA A 104 -6.81 -16.97 20.37
C ALA A 104 -5.71 -16.28 19.55
N VAL A 105 -4.66 -17.03 19.23
CA VAL A 105 -3.60 -16.57 18.33
C VAL A 105 -3.45 -17.60 17.22
N GLU A 106 -3.50 -17.14 15.98
CA GLU A 106 -3.39 -17.99 14.78
C GLU A 106 -2.32 -17.45 13.83
N GLU A 107 -1.80 -18.32 12.99
CA GLU A 107 -0.89 -17.96 11.92
C GLU A 107 -1.66 -17.43 10.70
N ASP A 108 -1.16 -16.36 10.08
CA ASP A 108 -1.64 -15.85 8.79
C ASP A 108 -0.45 -15.52 7.88
N THR A 109 -0.27 -16.35 6.85
CA THR A 109 0.81 -16.24 5.85
C THR A 109 0.58 -15.11 4.84
N SER A 110 -0.58 -14.45 4.86
CA SER A 110 -0.83 -13.26 4.04
C SER A 110 -0.23 -11.97 4.63
N ILE A 111 0.26 -12.01 5.88
CA ILE A 111 1.02 -10.93 6.49
C ILE A 111 2.48 -11.03 6.01
N LEU A 112 2.97 -10.01 5.29
CA LEU A 112 4.25 -10.11 4.58
C LEU A 112 5.41 -9.46 5.34
N ILE A 113 5.14 -8.35 6.04
CA ILE A 113 6.19 -7.61 6.76
C ILE A 113 6.13 -7.91 8.27
N GLY A 114 4.93 -7.91 8.85
CA GLY A 114 4.71 -8.04 10.29
C GLY A 114 3.51 -7.24 10.78
N GLY A 115 3.38 -7.11 12.10
CA GLY A 115 2.21 -6.57 12.78
C GLY A 115 1.15 -7.66 12.96
N CYS A 116 -0.11 -7.26 13.14
CA CYS A 116 -1.16 -8.24 13.42
C CYS A 116 -2.52 -7.82 12.87
N LYS A 117 -3.38 -8.82 12.66
CA LYS A 117 -4.81 -8.62 12.37
C LYS A 117 -5.63 -9.19 13.50
N ALA A 118 -6.87 -8.73 13.64
CA ALA A 118 -7.80 -9.29 14.61
C ALA A 118 -9.20 -9.45 14.03
N ALA A 119 -9.82 -10.55 14.44
CA ALA A 119 -11.18 -10.88 14.11
C ALA A 119 -11.86 -11.50 15.31
N SER A 120 -13.19 -11.39 15.34
CA SER A 120 -14.03 -12.09 16.29
C SER A 120 -15.16 -12.78 15.52
N PRO A 121 -15.58 -14.00 15.92
CA PRO A 121 -16.78 -14.61 15.37
C PRO A 121 -18.06 -13.87 15.80
N ASP A 122 -18.02 -13.19 16.95
CA ASP A 122 -19.21 -12.58 17.58
C ASP A 122 -19.47 -11.15 17.10
N THR A 123 -18.59 -10.60 16.26
CA THR A 123 -18.72 -9.25 15.73
C THR A 123 -18.24 -9.15 14.29
N THR A 124 -18.79 -8.18 13.56
CA THR A 124 -18.31 -7.79 12.23
C THR A 124 -17.01 -6.98 12.28
N LEU A 125 -16.53 -6.61 13.48
CA LEU A 125 -15.32 -5.83 13.64
C LEU A 125 -14.12 -6.67 13.17
N ARG A 126 -13.31 -6.06 12.30
CA ARG A 126 -12.03 -6.56 11.81
C ARG A 126 -11.03 -5.43 11.95
N ILE A 127 -9.92 -5.70 12.62
CA ILE A 127 -8.83 -4.74 12.76
C ILE A 127 -7.64 -5.27 11.98
N ASN A 128 -7.06 -4.44 11.12
CA ASN A 128 -5.87 -4.76 10.37
C ASN A 128 -4.77 -3.75 10.76
N ASP A 129 -3.89 -4.15 11.67
CA ASP A 129 -2.77 -3.35 12.14
C ASP A 129 -1.42 -3.89 11.66
N THR A 130 -1.42 -4.51 10.47
CA THR A 130 -0.18 -4.98 9.86
C THR A 130 0.66 -3.82 9.34
N LEU A 131 1.98 -4.02 9.30
CA LEU A 131 2.89 -3.08 8.66
C LEU A 131 2.63 -2.96 7.16
N ASP A 132 2.06 -4.00 6.53
CA ASP A 132 1.58 -3.96 5.14
C ASP A 132 0.47 -2.91 4.96
N ALA A 133 -0.58 -2.96 5.80
CA ALA A 133 -1.70 -2.04 5.73
C ALA A 133 -1.28 -0.59 6.03
N ARG A 134 -0.39 -0.41 7.02
CA ARG A 134 0.17 0.90 7.36
C ARG A 134 1.01 1.47 6.21
N LEU A 135 1.86 0.65 5.59
CA LEU A 135 2.68 1.07 4.45
C LEU A 135 1.82 1.45 3.24
N GLU A 136 0.77 0.68 2.95
CA GLU A 136 -0.16 0.99 1.86
C GLU A 136 -0.98 2.25 2.13
N GLY A 137 -1.40 2.48 3.38
CA GLY A 137 -2.05 3.73 3.78
C GLY A 137 -1.15 4.96 3.52
N LEU A 138 0.12 4.87 3.90
CA LEU A 138 1.11 5.92 3.60
C LEU A 138 1.35 6.11 2.11
N LYS A 139 1.18 5.06 1.29
CA LYS A 139 1.30 5.15 -0.16
C LYS A 139 0.22 6.02 -0.78
N GLN A 140 -1.01 5.90 -0.31
CA GLN A 140 -2.11 6.75 -0.76
C GLN A 140 -1.85 8.21 -0.40
N GLU A 141 -1.47 8.50 0.85
CA GLU A 141 -1.12 9.85 1.29
C GLU A 141 0.09 10.41 0.53
N PHE A 142 1.09 9.57 0.24
CA PHE A 142 2.29 9.96 -0.52
C PHE A 142 1.96 10.49 -1.91
N TYR A 143 0.98 9.90 -2.60
CA TYR A 143 0.56 10.41 -3.90
C TYR A 143 -0.04 11.81 -3.83
N GLU A 144 -0.74 12.15 -2.74
CA GLU A 144 -1.41 13.44 -2.58
C GLU A 144 -0.41 14.59 -2.40
N PHE A 145 0.69 14.38 -1.66
CA PHE A 145 1.65 15.46 -1.38
C PHE A 145 2.90 15.46 -2.28
N SER A 146 3.31 14.31 -2.85
CA SER A 146 4.57 14.21 -3.60
C SER A 146 4.50 14.77 -5.02
N GLY A 147 3.29 15.01 -5.55
CA GLY A 147 3.09 15.35 -6.96
C GLY A 147 3.40 14.20 -7.93
N LEU A 148 3.65 12.99 -7.40
CA LEU A 148 3.87 11.77 -8.19
C LEU A 148 2.57 11.01 -8.46
N SER A 149 1.42 11.58 -8.12
CA SER A 149 0.12 11.01 -8.47
C SER A 149 0.00 10.86 -9.99
N ALA A 150 -0.54 9.72 -10.41
CA ALA A 150 -1.06 9.54 -11.74
C ALA A 150 -2.38 10.32 -11.82
N GLN A 151 -2.32 11.61 -12.14
CA GLN A 151 -3.47 12.28 -12.73
C GLN A 151 -3.69 11.63 -14.09
N LEU A 152 -4.60 10.67 -14.13
CA LEU A 152 -5.15 10.11 -15.37
C LEU A 152 -6.04 11.16 -16.05
#